data_AF-A0A9P8G5V4-F1
#
_entry.id   AF-A0A9P8G5V4-F1
#
_cell.length_a   1.000
_cell.length_b   1.000
_cell.length_c   1.000
_cell.angle_alpha   90.00
_cell.angle_beta   90.00
_cell.angle_gamma   90.00
#
_symmetry.space_group_name_H-M   'P 1'
#
loop_
_entity.id
_entity.type
_entity.pdbx_description
1 polymer ?
#
loop_
_entity_poly.entity_id
_entity_poly.type
_entity_poly.pdbx_seq_one_letter_code
_entity_poly.pdbx_strand_id
1 'polypeptide(L)'
;MDGSDDTDMPDAGDESDRSSIVSVITPPSDVLRTYSAIDPPRLPHFTIINGQSHETDWHKHSWRYTARKDPHSTGFEVRQLDIDQFNGYEVPDWNNLFYWPSRYNLGPPTHDADWHGLIAKWGLPVLEKAGFLNYYPLDDDDYAEPIGRLARARNPDQDDDKCIHPVFRREMWPDIDDDRYQLLEPALLLASALLDDPGTLAFFHAISDLKSMTEFEDEVHGKCKVASVPATLSNAQETEVYRKILAMRNWLEWKFAPAPDMVKANAVALTDWRDDKDGNRLKASNEHCSQSTIYTETHKEALEAWLDLAHVPESRRPKQIDPISAYERTNFQLADTIVHEFCHAFNGAYFPDRDDGAPVEPWIRGNRSNELGHALIVHLIGGDPSAMLRFSSSRLQEHEQGCSIPFGFWFAKRWDLWREKAGSERTTTADQNQAFNTAQVFYPVPQKYIHNMSTVETWIHQVPRYGLAALRLPRLEEWAIMQRRST
;
A
#
# COMPACT_ATOMS: atom_id res chain seq x y z
N MET A 1 -57.15 -34.95 -6.00
CA MET A 1 -57.27 -34.29 -7.31
C MET A 1 -57.52 -32.82 -7.03
N ASP A 2 -56.56 -31.92 -7.09
CA ASP A 2 -55.12 -32.00 -7.35
C ASP A 2 -54.46 -30.88 -6.55
N GLY A 3 -53.27 -31.19 -6.04
CA GLY A 3 -52.39 -30.24 -5.38
C GLY A 3 -51.68 -29.36 -6.39
N SER A 4 -51.52 -28.09 -6.04
CA SER A 4 -50.56 -27.19 -6.65
C SER A 4 -49.22 -27.39 -5.95
N ASP A 5 -48.28 -28.03 -6.63
CA ASP A 5 -46.87 -28.02 -6.26
C ASP A 5 -46.33 -26.59 -6.45
N ASP A 6 -46.10 -25.91 -5.32
CA ASP A 6 -45.09 -24.87 -5.23
C ASP A 6 -43.73 -25.54 -5.47
N THR A 7 -43.22 -25.46 -6.69
CA THR A 7 -41.81 -25.72 -6.95
C THR A 7 -41.01 -24.57 -6.36
N ASP A 8 -40.65 -24.73 -5.09
CA ASP A 8 -39.50 -24.08 -4.47
C ASP A 8 -38.32 -24.18 -5.44
N MET A 9 -37.94 -23.05 -6.03
CA MET A 9 -36.67 -22.92 -6.73
C MET A 9 -35.56 -23.12 -5.68
N PRO A 10 -34.59 -24.01 -5.90
CA PRO A 10 -33.42 -24.06 -5.05
C PRO A 10 -32.66 -22.76 -5.24
N ASP A 11 -32.79 -21.89 -4.24
CA ASP A 11 -31.86 -20.81 -3.99
C ASP A 11 -30.44 -21.38 -4.12
N ALA A 12 -29.72 -20.91 -5.13
CA ALA A 12 -28.41 -21.44 -5.52
C ALA A 12 -27.35 -20.93 -4.54
N GLY A 13 -27.43 -21.39 -3.29
CA GLY A 13 -26.35 -21.82 -2.39
C GLY A 13 -25.17 -20.90 -2.08
N ASP A 14 -25.11 -19.66 -2.59
CA ASP A 14 -23.90 -18.83 -2.52
C ASP A 14 -24.16 -17.41 -1.99
N GLU A 15 -25.42 -17.03 -1.70
CA GLU A 15 -25.72 -15.75 -1.02
C GLU A 15 -25.26 -15.76 0.46
N SER A 16 -25.08 -16.94 1.05
CA SER A 16 -24.50 -17.10 2.39
C SER A 16 -22.98 -17.28 2.39
N ASP A 17 -22.31 -17.34 1.23
CA ASP A 17 -20.88 -17.62 1.16
C ASP A 17 -20.04 -16.37 1.47
N ARG A 18 -20.03 -15.99 2.76
CA ARG A 18 -19.05 -15.08 3.37
C ARG A 18 -17.62 -15.63 3.31
N SER A 19 -17.38 -16.79 2.69
CA SER A 19 -16.03 -17.28 2.45
C SER A 19 -15.33 -16.48 1.33
N SER A 20 -14.86 -15.29 1.68
CA SER A 20 -13.48 -14.91 1.35
C SER A 20 -12.55 -15.64 2.34
N ILE A 21 -12.68 -16.96 2.46
CA ILE A 21 -11.73 -17.76 3.22
C ILE A 21 -10.50 -17.84 2.33
N VAL A 22 -9.63 -16.85 2.51
CA VAL A 22 -8.20 -17.06 2.46
C VAL A 22 -7.93 -18.11 3.54
N SER A 23 -8.01 -19.40 3.19
CA SER A 23 -7.50 -20.47 4.04
C SER A 23 -5.98 -20.44 3.99
N VAL A 24 -5.41 -19.35 4.46
CA VAL A 24 -4.06 -19.39 4.98
C VAL A 24 -4.25 -20.00 6.35
N ILE A 25 -3.99 -21.31 6.45
CA ILE A 25 -3.62 -21.92 7.72
C ILE A 25 -2.59 -20.96 8.28
N THR A 26 -2.94 -20.20 9.32
CA THR A 26 -1.94 -19.47 10.09
C THR A 26 -1.01 -20.57 10.54
N PRO A 27 0.22 -20.65 9.98
CA PRO A 27 1.07 -21.73 10.38
C PRO A 27 1.35 -21.51 11.88
N PRO A 28 1.64 -22.56 12.65
CA PRO A 28 2.01 -22.36 14.04
C PRO A 28 3.10 -21.26 14.14
N SER A 29 3.11 -20.51 15.24
CA SER A 29 3.91 -19.28 15.39
C SER A 29 5.43 -19.49 15.18
N ASP A 30 5.85 -20.74 14.99
CA ASP A 30 7.19 -21.19 14.65
C ASP A 30 7.51 -21.32 13.15
N VAL A 31 6.61 -20.89 12.26
CA VAL A 31 6.83 -20.81 10.81
C VAL A 31 6.55 -19.40 10.30
N LEU A 32 7.39 -18.94 9.37
CA LEU A 32 7.20 -17.66 8.70
C LEU A 32 5.87 -17.66 7.93
N ARG A 33 5.02 -16.67 8.20
CA ARG A 33 3.74 -16.50 7.51
C ARG A 33 3.94 -16.46 5.99
N THR A 34 3.16 -17.26 5.29
CA THR A 34 2.97 -17.18 3.84
C THR A 34 1.56 -16.71 3.55
N TYR A 35 1.39 -16.04 2.43
CA TYR A 35 0.10 -15.54 1.98
C TYR A 35 -0.25 -16.23 0.67
N SER A 36 -1.48 -16.68 0.57
CA SER A 36 -2.08 -17.16 -0.67
C SER A 36 -3.44 -16.50 -0.83
N ALA A 37 -3.89 -16.37 -2.07
CA ALA A 37 -5.26 -16.02 -2.40
C ALA A 37 -5.95 -17.25 -3.03
N ILE A 38 -7.25 -17.14 -3.32
CA ILE A 38 -7.91 -18.08 -4.25
C ILE A 38 -7.09 -18.08 -5.56
N ASP A 39 -6.89 -19.25 -6.19
CA ASP A 39 -6.13 -19.32 -7.44
C ASP A 39 -6.78 -18.41 -8.49
N PRO A 40 -5.99 -17.66 -9.26
CA PRO A 40 -6.55 -16.71 -10.21
C PRO A 40 -7.38 -17.41 -11.30
N PRO A 41 -8.32 -16.70 -11.93
CA PRO A 41 -9.10 -17.25 -13.03
C PRO A 41 -8.22 -17.83 -14.15
N ARG A 42 -8.55 -19.05 -14.61
CA ARG A 42 -7.85 -19.70 -15.72
C ARG A 42 -8.27 -19.06 -17.05
N LEU A 43 -7.47 -18.10 -17.48
CA LEU A 43 -7.73 -17.23 -18.62
C LEU A 43 -7.65 -17.98 -19.98
N PRO A 44 -8.74 -18.04 -20.77
CA PRO A 44 -8.73 -18.63 -22.11
C PRO A 44 -7.74 -17.98 -23.07
N HIS A 45 -7.14 -18.78 -23.97
CA HIS A 45 -6.23 -18.28 -25.01
C HIS A 45 -6.96 -17.59 -26.16
N PHE A 46 -8.23 -17.93 -26.40
CA PHE A 46 -9.02 -17.44 -27.53
C PHE A 46 -10.32 -16.80 -27.06
N THR A 47 -10.66 -15.66 -27.68
CA THR A 47 -11.91 -14.92 -27.47
C THR A 47 -12.71 -14.94 -28.76
N ILE A 48 -14.01 -15.20 -28.66
CA ILE A 48 -14.92 -15.15 -29.79
C ILE A 48 -15.42 -13.72 -29.97
N ILE A 49 -15.20 -13.11 -31.14
CA ILE A 49 -15.66 -11.77 -31.48
C ILE A 49 -16.41 -11.88 -32.80
N ASN A 50 -17.69 -11.47 -32.83
CA ASN A 50 -18.54 -11.57 -34.01
C ASN A 50 -18.55 -12.99 -34.64
N GLY A 51 -18.58 -14.03 -33.79
CA GLY A 51 -18.56 -15.43 -34.21
C GLY A 51 -17.21 -15.96 -34.70
N GLN A 52 -16.13 -15.16 -34.63
CA GLN A 52 -14.78 -15.58 -35.04
C GLN A 52 -13.85 -15.69 -33.83
N SER A 53 -12.96 -16.68 -33.84
CA SER A 53 -11.97 -16.89 -32.79
C SER A 53 -10.73 -16.01 -33.00
N HIS A 54 -10.32 -15.28 -31.97
CA HIS A 54 -9.15 -14.41 -31.96
C HIS A 54 -8.26 -14.72 -30.75
N GLU A 55 -6.95 -14.50 -30.86
CA GLU A 55 -6.06 -14.53 -29.70
C GLU A 55 -6.52 -13.50 -28.65
N THR A 56 -6.54 -13.91 -27.38
CA THR A 56 -7.07 -13.08 -26.31
C THR A 56 -6.06 -12.03 -25.87
N ASP A 57 -6.35 -10.77 -26.19
CA ASP A 57 -5.71 -9.61 -25.57
C ASP A 57 -6.47 -9.27 -24.28
N TRP A 58 -5.92 -9.68 -23.12
CA TRP A 58 -6.57 -9.48 -21.82
C TRP A 58 -6.72 -8.01 -21.41
N HIS A 59 -6.00 -7.08 -22.03
CA HIS A 59 -6.25 -5.65 -21.83
C HIS A 59 -7.51 -5.20 -22.58
N LYS A 60 -7.80 -5.80 -23.74
CA LYS A 60 -8.93 -5.40 -24.61
C LYS A 60 -10.18 -6.25 -24.41
N HIS A 61 -10.04 -7.50 -23.99
CA HIS A 61 -11.10 -8.50 -24.02
C HIS A 61 -11.57 -8.93 -22.63
N SER A 62 -10.87 -8.59 -21.54
CA SER A 62 -11.19 -9.04 -20.17
C SER A 62 -12.65 -8.79 -19.79
N TRP A 63 -13.23 -7.68 -20.22
CA TRP A 63 -14.61 -7.32 -19.95
C TRP A 63 -15.66 -8.27 -20.56
N ARG A 64 -15.28 -9.10 -21.54
CA ARG A 64 -16.15 -10.11 -22.15
C ARG A 64 -16.26 -11.38 -21.31
N TYR A 65 -15.67 -11.43 -20.12
CA TYR A 65 -15.60 -12.64 -19.32
C TYR A 65 -16.23 -12.46 -17.95
N THR A 66 -16.77 -13.57 -17.44
CA THR A 66 -17.24 -13.70 -16.06
C THR A 66 -16.59 -14.93 -15.43
N ALA A 67 -16.44 -14.89 -14.12
CA ALA A 67 -15.92 -15.96 -13.29
C ALA A 67 -16.95 -16.40 -12.25
N ARG A 68 -16.83 -17.64 -11.80
CA ARG A 68 -17.43 -18.15 -10.56
C ARG A 68 -16.40 -18.97 -9.81
N LYS A 69 -16.56 -19.11 -8.50
CA LYS A 69 -15.73 -20.02 -7.70
C LYS A 69 -15.96 -21.44 -8.19
N ASP A 70 -14.88 -22.17 -8.45
CA ASP A 70 -14.95 -23.59 -8.81
C ASP A 70 -15.38 -24.40 -7.57
N PRO A 71 -16.50 -25.14 -7.61
CA PRO A 71 -16.94 -25.97 -6.48
C PRO A 71 -15.97 -27.10 -6.14
N HIS A 72 -15.07 -27.44 -7.06
CA HIS A 72 -14.18 -28.60 -7.00
C HIS A 72 -12.70 -28.22 -6.97
N SER A 73 -12.35 -26.93 -7.01
CA SER A 73 -10.96 -26.47 -6.91
C SER A 73 -10.81 -25.22 -6.05
N THR A 74 -9.56 -24.80 -5.86
CA THR A 74 -9.16 -23.61 -5.12
C THR A 74 -9.23 -22.33 -5.96
N GLY A 75 -9.79 -22.38 -7.17
CA GLY A 75 -9.74 -21.28 -8.14
C GLY A 75 -11.09 -20.84 -8.70
N PHE A 76 -11.04 -20.20 -9.87
CA PHE A 76 -12.23 -19.77 -10.61
C PHE A 76 -12.39 -20.51 -11.93
N GLU A 77 -13.63 -20.86 -12.23
CA GLU A 77 -14.06 -21.19 -13.59
C GLU A 77 -14.39 -19.89 -14.35
N VAL A 78 -13.99 -19.82 -15.62
CA VAL A 78 -14.20 -18.64 -16.48
C VAL A 78 -15.02 -19.04 -17.70
N ARG A 79 -15.95 -18.18 -18.09
CA ARG A 79 -16.59 -18.26 -19.41
C ARG A 79 -16.69 -16.89 -20.06
N GLN A 80 -16.78 -16.90 -21.39
CA GLN A 80 -17.12 -15.71 -22.14
C GLN A 80 -18.62 -15.40 -21.97
N LEU A 81 -18.93 -14.12 -21.82
CA LEU A 81 -20.26 -13.56 -21.84
C LEU A 81 -20.72 -13.40 -23.29
N ASP A 82 -21.96 -13.76 -23.57
CA ASP A 82 -22.65 -13.46 -24.83
C ASP A 82 -23.21 -12.03 -24.78
N ILE A 83 -22.30 -11.08 -24.88
CA ILE A 83 -22.59 -9.66 -24.88
C ILE A 83 -21.95 -8.98 -26.10
N ASP A 84 -22.76 -8.20 -26.80
CA ASP A 84 -22.30 -7.36 -27.90
C ASP A 84 -21.79 -6.00 -27.40
N GLN A 85 -22.20 -5.58 -26.19
CA GLN A 85 -21.89 -4.29 -25.60
C GLN A 85 -21.49 -4.40 -24.14
N PHE A 86 -20.74 -3.41 -23.67
CA PHE A 86 -20.34 -3.25 -22.27
C PHE A 86 -21.52 -2.71 -21.44
N ASN A 87 -22.60 -3.48 -21.32
CA ASN A 87 -23.74 -3.11 -20.47
C ASN A 87 -23.99 -4.14 -19.35
N GLY A 88 -23.26 -5.27 -19.38
CA GLY A 88 -23.32 -6.29 -18.33
C GLY A 88 -24.62 -7.09 -18.30
N TYR A 89 -25.51 -6.92 -19.29
CA TYR A 89 -26.75 -7.68 -19.42
C TYR A 89 -26.58 -8.74 -20.51
N GLU A 90 -26.37 -9.97 -20.07
CA GLU A 90 -26.45 -11.15 -20.91
C GLU A 90 -27.86 -11.73 -20.80
N VAL A 91 -28.48 -12.08 -21.94
CA VAL A 91 -29.74 -12.85 -21.94
C VAL A 91 -29.35 -14.32 -21.89
N PRO A 92 -29.60 -15.06 -20.79
CA PRO A 92 -29.08 -16.42 -20.67
C PRO A 92 -29.78 -17.37 -21.66
N ASP A 93 -29.01 -18.19 -22.36
CA ASP A 93 -29.54 -19.38 -23.04
C ASP A 93 -29.65 -20.52 -22.03
N TRP A 94 -30.81 -20.61 -21.38
CA TRP A 94 -31.11 -21.56 -20.30
C TRP A 94 -31.04 -23.04 -20.70
N ASN A 95 -30.87 -23.35 -21.99
CA ASN A 95 -30.81 -24.73 -22.50
C ASN A 95 -29.39 -25.29 -22.66
N ASN A 96 -28.35 -24.49 -22.36
CA ASN A 96 -26.96 -24.93 -22.46
C ASN A 96 -26.38 -25.27 -21.08
N LEU A 97 -26.04 -26.54 -20.85
CA LEU A 97 -25.47 -27.04 -19.59
C LEU A 97 -24.11 -26.41 -19.21
N PHE A 98 -23.43 -25.75 -20.16
CA PHE A 98 -22.19 -25.00 -19.91
C PHE A 98 -22.45 -23.51 -19.58
N TYR A 99 -23.70 -23.09 -19.59
CA TYR A 99 -24.13 -21.73 -19.29
C TYR A 99 -24.52 -21.61 -17.82
N TRP A 100 -23.86 -20.71 -17.10
CA TRP A 100 -24.21 -20.36 -15.72
C TRP A 100 -24.30 -18.83 -15.58
N PRO A 101 -25.22 -18.28 -14.76
CA PRO A 101 -25.43 -16.83 -14.68
C PRO A 101 -24.15 -16.08 -14.33
N SER A 102 -23.89 -14.92 -14.95
CA SER A 102 -22.71 -14.12 -14.58
C SER A 102 -22.65 -13.86 -13.07
N ARG A 103 -21.48 -14.07 -12.45
CA ARG A 103 -21.27 -13.91 -11.00
C ARG A 103 -20.22 -12.84 -10.71
N TYR A 104 -19.00 -13.03 -11.22
CA TYR A 104 -17.88 -12.11 -11.00
C TYR A 104 -17.33 -11.64 -12.35
N ASN A 105 -17.77 -10.47 -12.81
CA ASN A 105 -17.30 -9.94 -14.10
C ASN A 105 -15.81 -9.56 -14.05
N LEU A 106 -15.06 -10.01 -15.05
CA LEU A 106 -13.66 -9.64 -15.24
C LEU A 106 -13.55 -8.28 -15.96
N GLY A 107 -12.34 -7.75 -15.94
CA GLY A 107 -11.97 -6.58 -16.71
C GLY A 107 -12.31 -5.25 -16.04
N PRO A 108 -12.12 -4.12 -16.75
CA PRO A 108 -12.37 -2.82 -16.16
C PRO A 108 -13.83 -2.70 -15.69
N PRO A 109 -14.11 -1.96 -14.60
CA PRO A 109 -15.45 -1.66 -14.14
C PRO A 109 -16.26 -0.81 -15.14
N THR A 110 -15.60 0.10 -15.86
CA THR A 110 -16.17 0.95 -16.93
C THR A 110 -15.17 1.19 -18.06
N HIS A 111 -15.65 1.58 -19.25
CA HIS A 111 -14.78 2.02 -20.36
C HIS A 111 -14.39 3.49 -20.30
N ASP A 112 -15.09 4.28 -19.48
CA ASP A 112 -14.96 5.75 -19.47
C ASP A 112 -13.81 6.25 -18.57
N ALA A 113 -13.10 5.34 -17.91
CA ALA A 113 -12.00 5.69 -17.01
C ALA A 113 -10.81 4.75 -17.22
N ASP A 114 -9.62 5.29 -17.03
CA ASP A 114 -8.40 4.48 -16.91
C ASP A 114 -8.39 3.87 -15.51
N TRP A 115 -8.35 2.54 -15.44
CA TRP A 115 -8.27 1.81 -14.18
C TRP A 115 -6.87 1.24 -14.01
N HIS A 116 -6.40 1.11 -12.77
CA HIS A 116 -5.14 0.41 -12.52
C HIS A 116 -5.15 -0.98 -13.19
N GLY A 117 -4.02 -1.39 -13.77
CA GLY A 117 -3.97 -2.59 -14.64
C GLY A 117 -4.47 -3.88 -13.96
N LEU A 118 -4.30 -4.00 -12.64
CA LEU A 118 -4.84 -5.13 -11.86
C LEU A 118 -6.37 -5.16 -11.91
N ILE A 119 -7.02 -3.99 -11.75
CA ILE A 119 -8.47 -3.84 -11.88
C ILE A 119 -8.88 -4.09 -13.33
N ALA A 120 -8.16 -3.51 -14.30
CA ALA A 120 -8.47 -3.65 -15.72
C ALA A 120 -8.32 -5.09 -16.25
N LYS A 121 -7.49 -5.92 -15.62
CA LYS A 121 -7.36 -7.35 -15.97
C LYS A 121 -8.38 -8.20 -15.21
N TRP A 122 -8.39 -8.13 -13.88
CA TRP A 122 -9.09 -9.09 -13.05
C TRP A 122 -10.53 -8.69 -12.73
N GLY A 123 -10.82 -7.38 -12.65
CA GLY A 123 -12.12 -6.86 -12.21
C GLY A 123 -12.28 -6.83 -10.69
N LEU A 124 -12.98 -5.80 -10.18
CA LEU A 124 -13.25 -5.62 -8.76
C LEU A 124 -13.95 -6.82 -8.10
N PRO A 125 -14.99 -7.45 -8.69
CA PRO A 125 -15.68 -8.58 -8.05
C PRO A 125 -14.77 -9.79 -7.84
N VAL A 126 -13.86 -10.05 -8.78
CA VAL A 126 -12.90 -11.15 -8.69
C VAL A 126 -11.84 -10.85 -7.62
N LEU A 127 -11.31 -9.62 -7.60
CA LEU A 127 -10.33 -9.20 -6.59
C LEU A 127 -10.92 -9.23 -5.17
N GLU A 128 -12.17 -8.81 -5.02
CA GLU A 128 -12.93 -8.91 -3.78
C GLU A 128 -13.06 -10.37 -3.33
N LYS A 129 -13.61 -11.24 -4.19
CA LYS A 129 -13.82 -12.66 -3.85
C LYS A 129 -12.51 -13.38 -3.55
N ALA A 130 -11.41 -13.00 -4.19
CA ALA A 130 -10.09 -13.57 -3.96
C ALA A 130 -9.42 -13.10 -2.65
N GLY A 131 -9.99 -12.10 -1.94
CA GLY A 131 -9.50 -11.63 -0.65
C GLY A 131 -8.53 -10.44 -0.70
N PHE A 132 -8.52 -9.69 -1.81
CA PHE A 132 -7.69 -8.47 -1.92
C PHE A 132 -8.37 -7.22 -1.36
N LEU A 133 -9.71 -7.20 -1.29
CA LEU A 133 -10.47 -6.06 -0.76
C LEU A 133 -11.04 -6.32 0.63
N ASN A 134 -11.56 -7.53 0.90
CA ASN A 134 -12.22 -7.84 2.16
C ASN A 134 -11.56 -9.05 2.82
N TYR A 135 -11.37 -8.99 4.13
CA TYR A 135 -10.96 -10.11 4.96
C TYR A 135 -11.81 -10.17 6.22
N TYR A 136 -12.34 -11.35 6.52
CA TYR A 136 -13.12 -11.58 7.72
C TYR A 136 -12.34 -12.55 8.62
N PRO A 137 -11.75 -12.08 9.73
CA PRO A 137 -11.02 -12.94 10.64
C PRO A 137 -11.95 -14.01 11.24
N LEU A 138 -11.37 -15.19 11.55
CA LEU A 138 -12.12 -16.33 12.09
C LEU A 138 -12.28 -16.29 13.61
N ASP A 139 -11.49 -15.47 14.31
CA ASP A 139 -11.46 -15.35 15.77
C ASP A 139 -11.71 -13.89 16.18
N ASP A 140 -12.46 -13.70 17.28
CA ASP A 140 -12.82 -12.39 17.85
C ASP A 140 -11.67 -11.74 18.68
N ASP A 141 -10.56 -12.45 18.90
CA ASP A 141 -9.51 -12.07 19.88
C ASP A 141 -8.20 -11.52 19.26
N ASP A 142 -8.11 -11.31 17.94
CA ASP A 142 -6.95 -10.66 17.30
C ASP A 142 -7.14 -9.13 17.29
N TYR A 143 -7.20 -8.49 18.47
CA TYR A 143 -7.20 -7.03 18.55
C TYR A 143 -5.85 -6.42 18.14
N ALA A 144 -5.96 -5.27 17.47
CA ALA A 144 -4.89 -4.51 16.85
C ALA A 144 -3.98 -3.81 17.86
N GLU A 145 -2.91 -4.46 18.31
CA GLU A 145 -1.87 -3.84 19.13
C GLU A 145 -0.48 -4.14 18.55
N PRO A 146 -0.06 -3.41 17.51
CA PRO A 146 1.31 -3.51 17.03
C PRO A 146 2.27 -2.96 18.09
N ILE A 147 3.10 -3.84 18.67
CA ILE A 147 4.03 -3.50 19.74
C ILE A 147 5.47 -3.64 19.25
N GLY A 148 6.14 -2.50 19.09
CA GLY A 148 7.55 -2.44 18.71
C GLY A 148 8.50 -3.13 19.70
N ARG A 149 9.65 -3.59 19.21
CA ARG A 149 10.69 -4.27 20.02
C ARG A 149 11.12 -3.45 21.24
N LEU A 150 11.25 -2.13 21.07
CA LEU A 150 11.68 -1.21 22.12
C LEU A 150 10.52 -0.64 22.95
N ALA A 151 9.27 -0.96 22.62
CA ALA A 151 8.10 -0.44 23.32
C ALA A 151 8.13 -0.79 24.81
N ARG A 152 8.46 -2.04 25.16
CA ARG A 152 8.54 -2.48 26.57
C ARG A 152 9.66 -1.80 27.37
N ALA A 153 10.77 -1.46 26.71
CA ALA A 153 11.87 -0.74 27.36
C ALA A 153 11.51 0.73 27.62
N ARG A 154 10.74 1.34 26.71
CA ARG A 154 10.22 2.70 26.82
C ARG A 154 9.03 2.81 27.78
N ASN A 155 8.22 1.77 27.87
CA ASN A 155 6.99 1.70 28.65
C ASN A 155 7.02 0.53 29.66
N PRO A 156 7.91 0.56 30.68
CA PRO A 156 8.06 -0.54 31.63
C PRO A 156 6.83 -0.70 32.55
N ASP A 157 6.08 0.37 32.76
CA ASP A 157 4.91 0.40 33.65
C ASP A 157 3.58 0.08 32.94
N GLN A 158 3.63 -0.26 31.64
CA GLN A 158 2.45 -0.58 30.81
C GLN A 158 1.38 0.52 30.81
N ASP A 159 1.82 1.75 30.63
CA ASP A 159 0.97 2.93 30.48
C ASP A 159 0.54 3.06 29.00
N ASP A 160 -0.75 3.00 28.71
CA ASP A 160 -1.29 2.98 27.34
C ASP A 160 -0.78 4.17 26.50
N ASP A 161 -0.70 5.36 27.09
CA ASP A 161 -0.19 6.59 26.43
C ASP A 161 1.29 6.48 26.02
N LYS A 162 2.04 5.55 26.62
CA LYS A 162 3.46 5.33 26.35
C LYS A 162 3.72 4.22 25.35
N CYS A 163 2.69 3.51 24.88
CA CYS A 163 2.80 2.55 23.78
C CYS A 163 3.23 3.24 22.49
N ILE A 164 2.68 4.43 22.22
CA ILE A 164 3.05 5.27 21.08
C ILE A 164 4.47 5.83 21.27
N HIS A 165 5.26 5.76 20.20
CA HIS A 165 6.64 6.24 20.16
C HIS A 165 6.69 7.76 20.44
N PRO A 166 7.69 8.28 21.20
CA PRO A 166 7.69 9.65 21.69
C PRO A 166 7.64 10.75 20.62
N VAL A 167 8.05 10.45 19.38
CA VAL A 167 7.99 11.37 18.23
C VAL A 167 6.61 11.46 17.57
N PHE A 168 5.66 10.61 17.99
CA PHE A 168 4.29 10.53 17.47
C PHE A 168 3.23 10.83 18.53
N ARG A 169 3.65 11.08 19.78
CA ARG A 169 2.73 11.34 20.90
C ARG A 169 1.95 12.61 20.71
N ARG A 170 0.84 12.72 21.45
CA ARG A 170 -0.12 13.82 21.40
C ARG A 170 0.51 15.21 21.38
N GLU A 171 1.56 15.45 22.17
CA GLU A 171 2.23 16.76 22.25
C GLU A 171 2.92 17.18 20.94
N MET A 172 3.16 16.23 20.04
CA MET A 172 3.78 16.47 18.74
C MET A 172 2.77 16.97 17.69
N TRP A 173 1.46 16.98 18.01
CA TRP A 173 0.36 17.34 17.12
C TRP A 173 -0.39 18.58 17.65
N PRO A 174 0.19 19.80 17.55
CA PRO A 174 -0.37 21.00 18.19
C PRO A 174 -1.75 21.43 17.69
N ASP A 175 -2.11 21.08 16.44
CA ASP A 175 -3.27 21.64 15.74
C ASP A 175 -4.49 20.69 15.66
N ILE A 176 -4.52 19.62 16.46
CA ILE A 176 -5.68 18.73 16.60
C ILE A 176 -6.10 18.60 18.06
N ASP A 177 -7.37 18.27 18.28
CA ASP A 177 -7.92 17.93 19.60
C ASP A 177 -7.68 16.45 19.95
N ASP A 178 -8.02 16.07 21.18
CA ASP A 178 -7.77 14.73 21.70
C ASP A 178 -8.64 13.67 21.00
N ASP A 179 -9.88 14.01 20.64
CA ASP A 179 -10.79 13.13 19.92
C ASP A 179 -10.24 12.78 18.53
N ARG A 180 -9.72 13.77 17.79
CA ARG A 180 -9.08 13.54 16.49
C ARG A 180 -7.76 12.79 16.63
N TYR A 181 -6.98 13.05 17.66
CA TYR A 181 -5.74 12.32 17.92
C TYR A 181 -6.01 10.84 18.16
N GLN A 182 -7.07 10.51 18.92
CA GLN A 182 -7.47 9.13 19.19
C GLN A 182 -7.80 8.36 17.90
N LEU A 183 -8.36 9.02 16.88
CA LEU A 183 -8.61 8.37 15.58
C LEU A 183 -7.33 7.93 14.84
N LEU A 184 -6.18 8.53 15.17
CA LEU A 184 -4.88 8.20 14.58
C LEU A 184 -4.20 7.02 15.28
N GLU A 185 -4.63 6.71 16.51
CA GLU A 185 -3.94 5.77 17.41
C GLU A 185 -3.55 4.45 16.74
N PRO A 186 -4.42 3.75 15.97
CA PRO A 186 -4.02 2.50 15.32
C PRO A 186 -2.85 2.66 14.33
N ALA A 187 -2.84 3.75 13.56
CA ALA A 187 -1.75 4.06 12.64
C ALA A 187 -0.48 4.47 13.40
N LEU A 188 -0.61 5.24 14.49
CA LEU A 188 0.53 5.66 15.31
C LEU A 188 1.18 4.49 16.03
N LEU A 189 0.41 3.52 16.52
CA LEU A 189 0.93 2.29 17.10
C LEU A 189 1.72 1.49 16.06
N LEU A 190 1.19 1.32 14.84
CA LEU A 190 1.88 0.62 13.76
C LEU A 190 3.16 1.34 13.34
N ALA A 191 3.12 2.67 13.16
CA ALA A 191 4.30 3.48 12.87
C ALA A 191 5.35 3.38 13.99
N SER A 192 4.91 3.34 15.25
CA SER A 192 5.78 3.16 16.42
C SER A 192 6.47 1.81 16.39
N ALA A 193 5.75 0.75 16.04
CA ALA A 193 6.29 -0.60 15.95
C ALA A 193 7.33 -0.73 14.82
N LEU A 194 7.04 -0.12 13.66
CA LEU A 194 8.00 0.00 12.55
C LEU A 194 9.26 0.77 12.97
N LEU A 195 9.12 1.89 13.68
CA LEU A 195 10.25 2.73 14.08
C LEU A 195 11.17 2.06 15.11
N ASP A 196 10.60 1.22 15.97
CA ASP A 196 11.32 0.44 16.98
C ASP A 196 12.01 -0.82 16.40
N ASP A 197 11.77 -1.18 15.13
CA ASP A 197 12.37 -2.36 14.49
C ASP A 197 13.89 -2.21 14.29
N PRO A 198 14.72 -3.23 14.56
CA PRO A 198 16.18 -3.15 14.40
C PRO A 198 16.63 -2.82 12.98
N GLY A 199 15.90 -3.27 11.97
CA GLY A 199 16.14 -2.96 10.56
C GLY A 199 15.90 -1.48 10.25
N THR A 200 14.89 -0.87 10.89
CA THR A 200 14.63 0.58 10.82
C THR A 200 15.75 1.37 11.49
N LEU A 201 16.18 0.95 12.68
CA LEU A 201 17.31 1.57 13.38
C LEU A 201 18.61 1.48 12.57
N ALA A 202 18.85 0.35 11.91
CA ALA A 202 19.98 0.18 10.99
C ALA A 202 19.92 1.15 9.80
N PHE A 203 18.74 1.41 9.25
CA PHE A 203 18.53 2.39 8.19
C PHE A 203 18.86 3.81 8.66
N PHE A 204 18.29 4.23 9.79
CA PHE A 204 18.54 5.55 10.39
C PHE A 204 20.01 5.74 10.81
N HIS A 205 20.68 4.67 11.22
CA HIS A 205 22.12 4.68 11.48
C HIS A 205 22.88 4.98 10.18
N ALA A 206 22.55 4.30 9.08
CA ALA A 206 23.24 4.47 7.80
C ALA A 206 23.10 5.89 7.24
N ILE A 207 21.92 6.51 7.34
CA ILE A 207 21.71 7.87 6.81
C ILE A 207 22.25 8.98 7.73
N SER A 208 22.46 8.70 9.02
CA SER A 208 23.07 9.66 9.96
C SER A 208 24.57 9.43 10.23
N ASP A 209 25.18 8.37 9.70
CA ASP A 209 26.62 8.12 9.76
C ASP A 209 27.31 8.54 8.46
N LEU A 210 27.45 9.86 8.29
CA LEU A 210 28.00 10.49 7.09
C LEU A 210 29.42 10.01 6.73
N LYS A 211 30.18 9.51 7.70
CA LYS A 211 31.56 9.03 7.50
C LYS A 211 31.61 7.67 6.80
N SER A 212 30.53 6.89 6.91
CA SER A 212 30.42 5.57 6.28
C SER A 212 29.92 5.62 4.84
N MET A 213 29.36 6.75 4.42
CA MET A 213 28.82 6.93 3.08
C MET A 213 29.93 7.00 2.02
N THR A 214 29.64 6.46 0.85
CA THR A 214 30.51 6.57 -0.33
C THR A 214 29.95 7.61 -1.31
N GLU A 215 30.79 8.14 -2.20
CA GLU A 215 30.39 9.08 -3.25
C GLU A 215 30.38 8.40 -4.62
N PHE A 216 29.50 8.86 -5.51
CA PHE A 216 29.47 8.51 -6.93
C PHE A 216 29.17 9.75 -7.77
N GLU A 217 29.53 9.71 -9.05
CA GLU A 217 29.24 10.79 -10.01
C GLU A 217 28.01 10.40 -10.84
N ASP A 218 26.99 11.25 -10.88
CA ASP A 218 25.86 11.16 -11.78
C ASP A 218 25.96 12.26 -12.85
N GLU A 219 25.65 11.93 -14.10
CA GLU A 219 25.86 12.85 -15.24
C GLU A 219 25.03 14.14 -15.13
N VAL A 220 23.90 14.11 -14.43
CA VAL A 220 23.02 15.27 -14.26
C VAL A 220 23.12 15.88 -12.88
N HIS A 221 23.28 15.05 -11.85
CA HIS A 221 23.25 15.52 -10.45
C HIS A 221 24.63 15.81 -9.87
N GLY A 222 25.70 15.47 -10.59
CA GLY A 222 27.08 15.62 -10.15
C GLY A 222 27.43 14.63 -9.03
N LYS A 223 28.23 15.10 -8.06
CA LYS A 223 28.66 14.29 -6.91
C LYS A 223 27.49 14.00 -5.96
N CYS A 224 27.15 12.72 -5.86
CA CYS A 224 26.07 12.19 -5.04
C CYS A 224 26.65 11.31 -3.91
N LYS A 225 25.95 11.26 -2.77
CA LYS A 225 26.26 10.33 -1.68
C LYS A 225 25.37 9.10 -1.74
N VAL A 226 25.92 7.96 -1.34
CA VAL A 226 25.18 6.71 -1.19
C VAL A 226 25.49 6.04 0.14
N ALA A 227 24.44 5.70 0.88
CA ALA A 227 24.49 4.98 2.14
C ALA A 227 24.31 3.48 1.93
N SER A 228 24.92 2.68 2.80
CA SER A 228 24.72 1.22 2.84
C SER A 228 24.15 0.84 4.19
N VAL A 229 22.95 0.27 4.18
CA VAL A 229 22.29 -0.14 5.43
C VAL A 229 22.99 -1.39 5.98
N PRO A 230 23.56 -1.34 7.20
CA PRO A 230 24.18 -2.51 7.80
C PRO A 230 23.12 -3.56 8.14
N ALA A 231 23.47 -4.84 8.05
CA ALA A 231 22.53 -5.92 8.36
C ALA A 231 22.15 -5.97 9.86
N THR A 232 23.08 -5.56 10.74
CA THR A 232 22.87 -5.50 12.19
C THR A 232 23.64 -4.33 12.78
N LEU A 233 23.19 -3.84 13.94
CA LEU A 233 23.89 -2.84 14.74
C LEU A 233 24.44 -3.47 16.01
N SER A 234 25.55 -2.93 16.52
CA SER A 234 25.95 -3.17 17.91
C SER A 234 25.00 -2.45 18.87
N ASN A 235 24.90 -2.91 20.13
CA ASN A 235 24.05 -2.25 21.14
C ASN A 235 24.36 -0.76 21.31
N ALA A 236 25.64 -0.36 21.19
CA ALA A 236 26.04 1.04 21.28
C ALA A 236 25.53 1.87 20.09
N GLN A 237 25.58 1.30 18.87
CA GLN A 237 25.04 1.94 17.67
C GLN A 237 23.51 2.02 17.73
N GLU A 238 22.84 0.94 18.16
CA GLU A 238 21.38 0.89 18.34
C GLU A 238 20.93 1.96 19.35
N THR A 239 21.63 2.07 20.49
CA THR A 239 21.34 3.09 21.51
C THR A 239 21.54 4.50 20.98
N GLU A 240 22.64 4.75 20.25
CA GLU A 240 22.93 6.10 19.73
C GLU A 240 21.93 6.53 18.66
N VAL A 241 21.58 5.66 17.72
CA VAL A 241 20.57 6.01 16.70
C VAL A 241 19.19 6.18 17.33
N TYR A 242 18.82 5.36 18.31
CA TYR A 242 17.56 5.53 19.04
C TYR A 242 17.51 6.88 19.77
N ARG A 243 18.62 7.28 20.41
CA ARG A 243 18.75 8.61 21.03
C ARG A 243 18.58 9.75 20.01
N LYS A 244 19.09 9.59 18.79
CA LYS A 244 18.89 10.57 17.70
C LYS A 244 17.41 10.64 17.30
N ILE A 245 16.76 9.51 17.11
CA ILE A 245 15.33 9.44 16.80
C ILE A 245 14.52 10.15 17.91
N LEU A 246 14.81 9.89 19.19
CA LEU A 246 14.13 10.57 20.30
C LEU A 246 14.37 12.10 20.33
N ALA A 247 15.55 12.55 19.93
CA ALA A 247 15.88 13.97 19.89
C ALA A 247 15.07 14.75 18.85
N MET A 248 14.50 14.07 17.84
CA MET A 248 13.60 14.68 16.85
C MET A 248 12.40 15.39 17.49
N ARG A 249 11.99 15.03 18.71
CA ARG A 249 10.93 15.74 19.45
C ARG A 249 11.20 17.24 19.62
N ASN A 250 12.46 17.65 19.58
CA ASN A 250 12.83 19.06 19.70
C ASN A 250 12.80 19.82 18.36
N TRP A 251 12.72 19.10 17.24
CA TRP A 251 12.95 19.63 15.89
C TRP A 251 11.85 19.26 14.89
N LEU A 252 10.85 18.51 15.32
CA LEU A 252 9.75 18.02 14.50
C LEU A 252 8.42 18.44 15.11
N GLU A 253 7.44 18.76 14.27
CA GLU A 253 6.03 18.84 14.62
C GLU A 253 5.17 18.23 13.51
N TRP A 254 4.00 17.70 13.87
CA TRP A 254 3.04 17.12 12.94
C TRP A 254 1.81 18.03 12.80
N LYS A 255 1.33 18.19 11.58
CA LYS A 255 0.17 19.01 11.25
C LYS A 255 -0.70 18.32 10.20
N PHE A 256 -1.96 18.76 10.15
CA PHE A 256 -2.83 18.46 9.02
C PHE A 256 -2.85 19.64 8.06
N ALA A 257 -2.78 19.36 6.76
CA ALA A 257 -3.00 20.34 5.72
C ALA A 257 -4.32 20.07 4.98
N PRO A 258 -4.95 21.11 4.40
CA PRO A 258 -6.11 20.93 3.55
C PRO A 258 -5.78 20.13 2.27
N ALA A 259 -6.72 19.28 1.83
CA ALA A 259 -6.62 18.51 0.59
C ALA A 259 -6.15 19.30 -0.64
N PRO A 260 -6.64 20.54 -0.91
CA PRO A 260 -6.20 21.30 -2.08
C PRO A 260 -4.70 21.62 -2.09
N ASP A 261 -4.10 21.80 -0.91
CA ASP A 261 -2.66 22.08 -0.79
C ASP A 261 -1.84 20.81 -1.06
N MET A 262 -2.30 19.66 -0.54
CA MET A 262 -1.71 18.34 -0.78
C MET A 262 -1.81 17.93 -2.26
N VAL A 263 -2.96 18.15 -2.89
CA VAL A 263 -3.16 17.94 -4.33
C VAL A 263 -2.22 18.81 -5.17
N LYS A 264 -2.01 20.08 -4.78
CA LYS A 264 -1.07 20.98 -5.46
C LYS A 264 0.37 20.50 -5.33
N ALA A 265 0.74 19.94 -4.17
CA ALA A 265 2.03 19.31 -3.94
C ALA A 265 2.17 17.94 -4.63
N ASN A 266 1.06 17.36 -5.11
CA ASN A 266 0.98 16.00 -5.62
C ASN A 266 1.47 14.95 -4.61
N ALA A 267 1.11 15.13 -3.33
CA ALA A 267 1.58 14.30 -2.24
C ALA A 267 0.49 14.13 -1.17
N VAL A 268 0.39 12.94 -0.55
CA VAL A 268 -0.57 12.64 0.55
C VAL A 268 -0.07 13.14 1.91
N ALA A 269 1.22 13.41 1.98
CA ALA A 269 1.89 14.13 3.04
C ALA A 269 3.12 14.84 2.46
N LEU A 270 3.69 15.76 3.21
CA LEU A 270 4.97 16.36 2.86
C LEU A 270 5.73 16.81 4.11
N THR A 271 7.05 16.69 4.03
CA THR A 271 7.97 17.26 4.99
C THR A 271 8.47 18.61 4.48
N ASP A 272 8.28 19.66 5.27
CA ASP A 272 8.79 20.99 4.97
C ASP A 272 9.72 21.49 6.07
N TRP A 273 10.55 22.48 5.74
CA TRP A 273 11.44 23.14 6.67
C TRP A 273 10.65 24.07 7.60
N ARG A 274 11.14 24.22 8.83
CA ARG A 274 10.66 25.29 9.72
C ARG A 274 11.55 26.50 9.56
N ASP A 275 10.94 27.64 9.26
CA ASP A 275 11.62 28.91 9.18
C ASP A 275 11.32 29.80 10.39
N ASP A 276 12.25 30.67 10.75
CA ASP A 276 12.01 31.76 11.67
C ASP A 276 11.13 32.85 11.03
N LYS A 277 10.76 33.85 11.84
CA LYS A 277 9.93 34.99 11.40
C LYS A 277 10.53 35.79 10.22
N ASP A 278 11.83 35.66 9.99
CA ASP A 278 12.59 36.37 8.96
C ASP A 278 12.83 35.47 7.72
N GLY A 279 12.29 34.25 7.72
CA GLY A 279 12.38 33.28 6.62
C GLY A 279 13.68 32.46 6.61
N ASN A 280 14.43 32.43 7.71
CA ASN A 280 15.64 31.60 7.81
C ASN A 280 15.33 30.23 8.41
N ARG A 281 15.88 29.16 7.83
CA ARG A 281 15.73 27.80 8.35
C ARG A 281 16.18 27.69 9.80
N LEU A 282 15.32 27.12 10.64
CA LEU A 282 15.61 26.82 12.02
C LEU A 282 16.58 25.64 12.12
N LYS A 283 17.68 25.85 12.83
CA LYS A 283 18.74 24.84 13.01
C LYS A 283 18.26 23.66 13.85
N ALA A 284 18.64 22.44 13.45
CA ALA A 284 18.43 21.19 14.18
C ALA A 284 19.74 20.72 14.86
N SER A 285 20.29 19.55 14.51
CA SER A 285 21.45 19.02 15.24
C SER A 285 22.76 19.76 14.94
N ASN A 286 22.83 20.48 13.82
CA ASN A 286 24.02 21.18 13.33
C ASN A 286 23.61 22.48 12.60
N GLU A 287 24.59 23.32 12.27
CA GLU A 287 24.39 24.58 11.53
C GLU A 287 23.77 24.41 10.13
N HIS A 288 24.02 23.27 9.47
CA HIS A 288 23.49 22.95 8.14
C HIS A 288 22.38 21.91 8.18
N CYS A 289 21.77 21.70 9.35
CA CYS A 289 20.64 20.78 9.52
C CYS A 289 19.42 21.56 9.99
N SER A 290 18.24 21.10 9.62
CA SER A 290 17.01 21.88 9.69
C SER A 290 15.93 21.16 10.50
N GLN A 291 15.12 21.95 11.21
CA GLN A 291 13.88 21.46 11.81
C GLN A 291 12.80 21.31 10.74
N SER A 292 11.81 20.45 10.99
CA SER A 292 10.78 20.11 10.02
C SER A 292 9.37 20.15 10.59
N THR A 293 8.41 20.47 9.73
CA THR A 293 6.98 20.25 9.96
C THR A 293 6.51 19.23 8.94
N ILE A 294 5.79 18.20 9.40
CA ILE A 294 5.16 17.23 8.51
C ILE A 294 3.68 17.55 8.41
N TYR A 295 3.19 17.70 7.17
CA TYR A 295 1.78 17.88 6.88
C TYR A 295 1.19 16.57 6.36
N THR A 296 0.05 16.15 6.93
CA THR A 296 -0.72 14.97 6.52
C THR A 296 -2.17 15.37 6.21
N GLU A 297 -2.97 14.53 5.54
CA GLU A 297 -4.40 14.80 5.30
C GLU A 297 -5.32 13.89 6.15
N THR A 298 -6.52 14.37 6.47
CA THR A 298 -7.59 13.59 7.13
C THR A 298 -8.45 12.80 6.14
N HIS A 299 -8.82 11.58 6.51
CA HIS A 299 -9.63 10.67 5.70
C HIS A 299 -11.13 11.00 5.79
N LYS A 300 -11.81 11.17 4.64
CA LYS A 300 -13.29 11.25 4.56
C LYS A 300 -13.88 9.90 4.14
N GLU A 301 -15.01 9.55 4.75
CA GLU A 301 -15.88 8.45 4.36
C GLU A 301 -16.53 8.74 2.99
N ALA A 302 -16.11 8.05 1.93
CA ALA A 302 -16.75 8.19 0.61
C ALA A 302 -16.61 6.94 -0.27
N LEU A 303 -16.69 5.75 0.34
CA LEU A 303 -16.23 4.55 -0.32
C LEU A 303 -17.18 4.05 -1.43
N GLU A 304 -18.50 4.13 -1.22
CA GLU A 304 -19.53 3.80 -2.24
C GLU A 304 -19.73 4.92 -3.27
N ALA A 305 -19.57 6.18 -2.83
CA ALA A 305 -19.75 7.35 -3.67
C ALA A 305 -18.81 7.36 -4.89
N TRP A 306 -17.62 6.76 -4.79
CA TRP A 306 -16.67 6.67 -5.91
C TRP A 306 -17.18 5.80 -7.06
N LEU A 307 -17.82 4.67 -6.75
CA LEU A 307 -18.38 3.76 -7.76
C LEU A 307 -19.60 4.38 -8.44
N ASP A 308 -20.41 5.12 -7.67
CA ASP A 308 -21.56 5.88 -8.19
C ASP A 308 -21.13 7.02 -9.11
N LEU A 309 -20.15 7.83 -8.68
CA LEU A 309 -19.57 8.91 -9.49
C LEU A 309 -18.90 8.40 -10.76
N ALA A 310 -18.39 7.17 -10.73
CA ALA A 310 -17.79 6.52 -11.88
C ALA A 310 -18.80 5.80 -12.77
N HIS A 311 -20.10 5.85 -12.44
CA HIS A 311 -21.17 5.15 -13.16
C HIS A 311 -20.89 3.65 -13.35
N VAL A 312 -20.24 3.03 -12.36
CA VAL A 312 -19.93 1.60 -12.41
C VAL A 312 -21.25 0.82 -12.33
N PRO A 313 -21.57 -0.04 -13.32
CA PRO A 313 -22.79 -0.85 -13.28
C PRO A 313 -22.72 -1.86 -12.14
N GLU A 314 -23.86 -2.16 -11.53
CA GLU A 314 -23.97 -3.06 -10.37
C GLU A 314 -23.25 -4.41 -10.59
N SER A 315 -23.39 -4.99 -11.78
CA SER A 315 -22.77 -6.27 -12.15
C SER A 315 -21.23 -6.24 -12.17
N ARG A 316 -20.59 -5.07 -12.11
CA ARG A 316 -19.13 -4.90 -12.07
C ARG A 316 -18.62 -4.30 -10.75
N ARG A 317 -19.51 -4.05 -9.79
CA ARG A 317 -19.15 -3.60 -8.45
C ARG A 317 -18.69 -4.78 -7.59
N PRO A 318 -17.80 -4.58 -6.62
CA PRO A 318 -17.70 -5.53 -5.53
C PRO A 318 -19.08 -5.68 -4.87
N LYS A 319 -19.43 -6.89 -4.42
CA LYS A 319 -20.69 -7.16 -3.74
C LYS A 319 -20.82 -6.32 -2.47
N GLN A 320 -19.71 -6.16 -1.76
CA GLN A 320 -19.61 -5.28 -0.60
C GLN A 320 -18.18 -4.78 -0.48
N ILE A 321 -17.98 -3.57 0.03
CA ILE A 321 -16.66 -3.21 0.57
C ILE A 321 -16.80 -3.13 2.09
N ASP A 322 -16.04 -3.98 2.77
CA ASP A 322 -16.09 -4.09 4.21
C ASP A 322 -15.44 -2.86 4.87
N PRO A 323 -16.18 -2.09 5.70
CA PRO A 323 -15.65 -0.88 6.32
C PRO A 323 -14.45 -1.13 7.23
N ILE A 324 -14.40 -2.29 7.91
CA ILE A 324 -13.28 -2.65 8.80
C ILE A 324 -12.02 -2.85 7.97
N SER A 325 -12.09 -3.66 6.91
CA SER A 325 -10.99 -3.89 5.98
C SER A 325 -10.51 -2.58 5.34
N ALA A 326 -11.43 -1.68 4.99
CA ALA A 326 -11.08 -0.35 4.47
C ALA A 326 -10.33 0.49 5.51
N TYR A 327 -10.82 0.52 6.75
CA TYR A 327 -10.19 1.24 7.86
C TYR A 327 -8.76 0.72 8.14
N GLU A 328 -8.56 -0.60 8.12
CA GLU A 328 -7.22 -1.20 8.26
C GLU A 328 -6.25 -0.75 7.16
N ARG A 329 -6.71 -0.69 5.90
CA ARG A 329 -5.89 -0.19 4.79
C ARG A 329 -5.53 1.27 4.96
N THR A 330 -6.50 2.08 5.37
CA THR A 330 -6.28 3.50 5.65
C THR A 330 -5.26 3.70 6.77
N ASN A 331 -5.37 2.95 7.87
CA ASN A 331 -4.40 3.02 8.96
C ASN A 331 -3.01 2.54 8.55
N PHE A 332 -2.95 1.48 7.75
CA PHE A 332 -1.68 1.00 7.20
C PHE A 332 -1.01 2.06 6.33
N GLN A 333 -1.75 2.71 5.42
CA GLN A 333 -1.21 3.81 4.62
C GLN A 333 -0.76 4.98 5.47
N LEU A 334 -1.56 5.37 6.47
CA LEU A 334 -1.18 6.49 7.33
C LEU A 334 0.10 6.16 8.12
N ALA A 335 0.24 4.93 8.63
CA ALA A 335 1.45 4.49 9.31
C ALA A 335 2.67 4.50 8.37
N ASP A 336 2.51 3.97 7.16
CA ASP A 336 3.50 4.00 6.08
C ASP A 336 3.94 5.44 5.77
N THR A 337 2.99 6.33 5.54
CA THR A 337 3.22 7.77 5.29
C THR A 337 3.89 8.47 6.46
N ILE A 338 3.52 8.17 7.70
CA ILE A 338 4.16 8.75 8.89
C ILE A 338 5.63 8.31 8.98
N VAL A 339 5.92 7.02 8.80
CA VAL A 339 7.32 6.53 8.83
C VAL A 339 8.12 7.07 7.65
N HIS A 340 7.51 7.17 6.48
CA HIS A 340 8.06 7.79 5.28
C HIS A 340 8.49 9.24 5.53
N GLU A 341 7.57 10.10 5.97
CA GLU A 341 7.86 11.53 6.16
C GLU A 341 8.80 11.76 7.35
N PHE A 342 8.70 10.93 8.39
CA PHE A 342 9.68 10.96 9.48
C PHE A 342 11.10 10.71 8.97
N CYS A 343 11.27 9.89 7.91
CA CYS A 343 12.57 9.65 7.31
C CYS A 343 13.17 10.93 6.72
N HIS A 344 12.36 11.72 6.01
CA HIS A 344 12.76 13.01 5.45
C HIS A 344 13.12 14.00 6.54
N ALA A 345 12.29 14.12 7.57
CA ALA A 345 12.57 15.00 8.70
C ALA A 345 13.86 14.61 9.42
N PHE A 346 14.09 13.31 9.62
CA PHE A 346 15.32 12.81 10.22
C PHE A 346 16.55 13.09 9.35
N ASN A 347 16.43 12.93 8.02
CA ASN A 347 17.47 13.33 7.09
C ASN A 347 17.76 14.84 7.22
N GLY A 348 16.74 15.69 7.18
CA GLY A 348 16.88 17.13 7.38
C GLY A 348 17.58 17.49 8.69
N ALA A 349 17.30 16.75 9.76
CA ALA A 349 17.89 16.99 11.07
C ALA A 349 19.35 16.54 11.20
N TYR A 350 19.83 15.54 10.44
CA TYR A 350 21.13 14.90 10.65
C TYR A 350 22.06 14.83 9.42
N PHE A 351 21.51 15.05 8.23
CA PHE A 351 22.24 15.13 6.97
C PHE A 351 22.36 16.60 6.57
N PRO A 352 23.59 17.15 6.51
CA PRO A 352 23.77 18.58 6.29
C PRO A 352 23.46 18.95 4.84
N ASP A 353 22.69 20.02 4.68
CA ASP A 353 22.53 20.73 3.42
C ASP A 353 23.90 21.11 2.86
N ARG A 354 24.00 21.14 1.52
CA ARG A 354 25.22 21.52 0.82
C ARG A 354 24.98 22.71 -0.11
N ASP A 355 25.82 23.72 0.05
CA ASP A 355 25.78 24.95 -0.76
C ASP A 355 26.27 24.73 -2.20
N ASP A 356 26.78 23.54 -2.54
CA ASP A 356 27.29 23.20 -3.87
C ASP A 356 26.21 22.68 -4.83
N GLY A 357 24.94 22.71 -4.43
CA GLY A 357 23.81 22.27 -5.25
C GLY A 357 23.68 20.74 -5.37
N ALA A 358 24.49 19.99 -4.59
CA ALA A 358 24.37 18.55 -4.49
C ALA A 358 22.97 18.14 -3.97
N PRO A 359 22.51 16.93 -4.29
CA PRO A 359 21.23 16.42 -3.80
C PRO A 359 21.10 16.51 -2.27
N VAL A 360 19.93 16.92 -1.80
CA VAL A 360 19.60 17.10 -0.37
C VAL A 360 19.48 15.79 0.41
N GLU A 361 19.28 14.69 -0.32
CA GLU A 361 19.12 13.35 0.23
C GLU A 361 20.15 12.40 -0.39
N PRO A 362 20.81 11.54 0.42
CA PRO A 362 21.66 10.48 -0.08
C PRO A 362 20.84 9.37 -0.73
N TRP A 363 21.42 8.68 -1.71
CA TRP A 363 20.87 7.43 -2.22
C TRP A 363 21.05 6.31 -1.20
N ILE A 364 20.16 5.34 -1.23
CA ILE A 364 20.37 4.04 -0.58
C ILE A 364 20.92 3.06 -1.61
N ARG A 365 21.96 2.31 -1.25
CA ARG A 365 22.58 1.33 -2.15
C ARG A 365 21.53 0.34 -2.67
N GLY A 366 21.44 0.24 -3.99
CA GLY A 366 20.47 -0.62 -4.69
C GLY A 366 19.23 0.12 -5.17
N ASN A 367 19.01 1.36 -4.70
CA ASN A 367 17.94 2.23 -5.18
C ASN A 367 18.46 3.20 -6.25
N ARG A 368 17.55 3.53 -7.16
CA ARG A 368 17.69 4.45 -8.28
C ARG A 368 17.18 5.85 -7.93
N SER A 369 16.14 5.94 -7.11
CA SER A 369 15.65 7.22 -6.57
C SER A 369 16.38 7.55 -5.26
N ASN A 370 16.66 8.83 -5.02
CA ASN A 370 17.15 9.32 -3.72
C ASN A 370 16.04 9.64 -2.73
N GLU A 371 14.78 9.41 -3.09
CA GLU A 371 13.65 9.62 -2.20
C GLU A 371 13.75 8.65 -1.02
N LEU A 372 14.15 9.17 0.14
CA LEU A 372 14.50 8.37 1.31
C LEU A 372 13.30 7.70 1.97
N GLY A 373 12.13 8.33 1.97
CA GLY A 373 10.92 7.79 2.56
C GLY A 373 10.53 6.47 1.89
N HIS A 374 10.41 6.44 0.56
CA HIS A 374 10.13 5.20 -0.18
C HIS A 374 11.29 4.21 -0.10
N ALA A 375 12.53 4.69 -0.08
CA ALA A 375 13.69 3.81 0.15
C ALA A 375 13.61 3.09 1.49
N LEU A 376 13.16 3.77 2.55
CA LEU A 376 12.91 3.19 3.86
C LEU A 376 11.78 2.16 3.79
N ILE A 377 10.62 2.51 3.22
CA ILE A 377 9.48 1.58 3.12
C ILE A 377 9.88 0.30 2.39
N VAL A 378 10.57 0.42 1.25
CA VAL A 378 11.09 -0.73 0.50
C VAL A 378 12.07 -1.56 1.33
N HIS A 379 12.95 -0.91 2.10
CA HIS A 379 13.85 -1.61 3.00
C HIS A 379 13.09 -2.42 4.05
N LEU A 380 12.03 -1.86 4.65
CA LEU A 380 11.24 -2.50 5.70
C LEU A 380 10.35 -3.62 5.17
N ILE A 381 9.49 -3.33 4.19
CA ILE A 381 8.43 -4.24 3.74
C ILE A 381 8.66 -4.82 2.34
N GLY A 382 9.76 -4.51 1.67
CA GLY A 382 10.20 -5.22 0.44
C GLY A 382 9.48 -4.82 -0.84
N GLY A 383 8.76 -3.71 -0.79
CA GLY A 383 8.06 -3.06 -1.89
C GLY A 383 7.56 -1.69 -1.42
N ASP A 384 6.97 -0.95 -2.34
CA ASP A 384 6.38 0.37 -2.11
C ASP A 384 4.87 0.25 -2.40
N PRO A 385 4.04 0.07 -1.37
CA PRO A 385 2.60 -0.12 -1.54
C PRO A 385 1.97 1.19 -2.01
N SER A 386 0.98 1.07 -2.89
CA SER A 386 0.22 2.21 -3.41
C SER A 386 -1.23 1.82 -3.58
N ALA A 387 -2.12 2.78 -3.39
CA ALA A 387 -3.55 2.55 -3.57
C ALA A 387 -3.87 2.10 -5.00
N MET A 388 -4.77 1.14 -5.14
CA MET A 388 -5.40 0.81 -6.42
C MET A 388 -6.48 1.85 -6.71
N LEU A 389 -6.30 2.62 -7.78
CA LEU A 389 -7.13 3.79 -8.07
C LEU A 389 -7.85 3.68 -9.41
N ARG A 390 -8.94 4.44 -9.52
CA ARG A 390 -9.48 4.92 -10.80
C ARG A 390 -8.80 6.24 -11.13
N PHE A 391 -8.15 6.31 -12.28
CA PHE A 391 -7.65 7.58 -12.81
C PHE A 391 -8.82 8.47 -13.21
N SER A 392 -8.74 9.75 -12.86
CA SER A 392 -9.77 10.76 -13.06
C SER A 392 -9.13 12.04 -13.58
N SER A 393 -9.86 12.78 -14.43
CA SER A 393 -9.45 14.13 -14.82
C SER A 393 -9.41 15.10 -13.63
N SER A 394 -10.05 14.75 -12.50
CA SER A 394 -9.94 15.47 -11.24
C SER A 394 -8.84 14.86 -10.36
N ARG A 395 -7.70 15.55 -10.28
CA ARG A 395 -6.59 15.22 -9.36
C ARG A 395 -7.05 15.14 -7.90
N LEU A 396 -8.01 15.96 -7.49
CA LEU A 396 -8.58 15.91 -6.13
C LEU A 396 -9.30 14.57 -5.88
N GLN A 397 -10.05 14.06 -6.85
CA GLN A 397 -10.72 12.77 -6.72
C GLN A 397 -9.75 11.59 -6.73
N GLU A 398 -8.68 11.65 -7.52
CA GLU A 398 -7.62 10.65 -7.46
C GLU A 398 -6.94 10.66 -6.09
N HIS A 399 -6.70 11.84 -5.55
CA HIS A 399 -6.11 12.04 -4.23
C HIS A 399 -6.98 11.49 -3.11
N GLU A 400 -8.27 11.85 -3.09
CA GLU A 400 -9.22 11.35 -2.08
C GLU A 400 -9.38 9.82 -2.14
N GLN A 401 -9.32 9.21 -3.32
CA GLN A 401 -9.25 7.75 -3.47
C GLN A 401 -7.92 7.20 -2.93
N GLY A 402 -6.80 7.90 -3.16
CA GLY A 402 -5.48 7.57 -2.64
C GLY A 402 -5.42 7.53 -1.11
N CYS A 403 -6.17 8.39 -0.44
CA CYS A 403 -6.24 8.43 1.02
C CYS A 403 -7.22 7.37 1.58
N SER A 404 -8.36 7.14 0.93
CA SER A 404 -9.39 6.20 1.42
C SER A 404 -9.15 4.73 1.03
N ILE A 405 -8.25 4.47 0.09
CA ILE A 405 -7.80 3.14 -0.38
C ILE A 405 -8.97 2.15 -0.56
N PRO A 406 -9.99 2.54 -1.32
CA PRO A 406 -11.23 1.77 -1.39
C PRO A 406 -11.05 0.44 -2.11
N PHE A 407 -10.09 0.36 -3.05
CA PHE A 407 -9.93 -0.80 -3.95
C PHE A 407 -8.68 -1.63 -3.67
N GLY A 408 -8.10 -1.51 -2.47
CA GLY A 408 -6.93 -2.28 -2.07
C GLY A 408 -5.60 -1.63 -2.46
N PHE A 409 -4.52 -2.38 -2.23
CA PHE A 409 -3.15 -1.96 -2.53
C PHE A 409 -2.53 -2.78 -3.66
N TRP A 410 -1.56 -2.17 -4.32
CA TRP A 410 -0.63 -2.83 -5.20
C TRP A 410 0.80 -2.40 -4.90
N PHE A 411 1.79 -3.17 -5.33
CA PHE A 411 3.18 -2.73 -5.33
C PHE A 411 3.93 -3.28 -6.54
N ALA A 412 4.99 -2.59 -6.93
CA ALA A 412 5.85 -3.01 -8.04
C ALA A 412 6.94 -3.99 -7.60
N LYS A 413 7.33 -4.91 -8.50
CA LYS A 413 8.52 -5.76 -8.32
C LYS A 413 9.80 -4.96 -8.15
N ARG A 414 9.87 -3.79 -8.79
CA ARG A 414 10.94 -2.78 -8.67
C ARG A 414 10.26 -1.43 -8.51
N TRP A 415 10.42 -0.80 -7.35
CA TRP A 415 9.64 0.37 -6.96
C TRP A 415 10.05 1.67 -7.70
N ASP A 416 11.32 1.83 -8.03
CA ASP A 416 11.91 3.06 -8.59
C ASP A 416 12.25 2.96 -10.09
N LEU A 417 11.76 1.92 -10.76
CA LEU A 417 12.08 1.68 -12.17
C LEU A 417 11.48 2.79 -13.07
N TRP A 418 10.25 3.24 -12.79
CA TRP A 418 9.53 4.21 -13.62
C TRP A 418 9.30 5.57 -12.95
N ARG A 419 9.89 5.82 -11.79
CA ARG A 419 9.64 7.06 -11.05
C ARG A 419 10.14 8.27 -11.85
N GLU A 420 9.23 9.18 -12.16
CA GLU A 420 9.52 10.44 -12.83
C GLU A 420 9.91 11.52 -11.82
N LYS A 421 10.61 12.55 -12.28
CA LYS A 421 11.15 13.61 -11.43
C LYS A 421 10.02 14.39 -10.74
N ALA A 422 9.85 14.23 -9.42
CA ALA A 422 9.29 15.30 -8.60
C ALA A 422 10.33 16.42 -8.45
N GLY A 423 9.92 17.63 -8.04
CA GLY A 423 10.83 18.79 -8.00
C GLY A 423 12.03 18.65 -7.06
N SER A 424 11.87 17.90 -5.96
CA SER A 424 12.89 17.61 -4.93
C SER A 424 13.58 16.27 -5.13
N GLU A 425 12.85 15.27 -5.62
CA GLU A 425 13.32 13.90 -5.85
C GLU A 425 14.18 13.78 -7.11
N ARG A 426 15.23 12.97 -7.03
CA ARG A 426 16.19 12.77 -8.11
C ARG A 426 16.40 11.28 -8.35
N THR A 427 16.24 10.89 -9.61
CA THR A 427 16.54 9.53 -10.09
C THR A 427 17.89 9.50 -10.76
N THR A 428 18.66 8.42 -10.61
CA THR A 428 19.90 8.23 -11.36
C THR A 428 19.62 8.31 -12.86
N THR A 429 20.50 9.01 -13.56
CA THR A 429 20.41 9.21 -15.01
C THR A 429 21.02 8.05 -15.78
N ALA A 430 21.99 7.37 -15.18
CA ALA A 430 22.37 6.04 -15.58
C ALA A 430 21.14 5.12 -15.67
N ASP A 431 21.04 4.38 -16.76
CA ASP A 431 20.01 3.38 -17.07
C ASP A 431 18.57 3.91 -17.23
N GLN A 432 18.34 5.23 -17.33
CA GLN A 432 16.99 5.78 -17.53
C GLN A 432 16.29 5.17 -18.74
N ASN A 433 16.92 5.20 -19.91
CA ASN A 433 16.32 4.64 -21.13
C ASN A 433 16.02 3.14 -21.00
N GLN A 434 16.88 2.38 -20.33
CA GLN A 434 16.63 0.95 -20.12
C GLN A 434 15.41 0.75 -19.22
N ALA A 435 15.32 1.51 -18.13
CA ALA A 435 14.22 1.41 -17.19
C ALA A 435 12.86 1.77 -17.82
N PHE A 436 12.82 2.85 -18.61
CA PHE A 436 11.63 3.26 -19.38
C PHE A 436 11.15 2.18 -20.36
N ASN A 437 12.08 1.43 -20.97
CA ASN A 437 11.76 0.36 -21.92
C ASN A 437 11.51 -1.00 -21.26
N THR A 438 11.70 -1.11 -19.95
CA THR A 438 11.55 -2.37 -19.21
C THR A 438 10.11 -2.49 -18.70
N ALA A 439 9.46 -3.62 -19.02
CA ALA A 439 8.16 -3.95 -18.45
C ALA A 439 8.27 -4.13 -16.94
N GLN A 440 7.29 -3.63 -16.20
CA GLN A 440 7.19 -3.76 -14.76
C GLN A 440 6.14 -4.81 -14.41
N VAL A 441 6.38 -5.49 -13.30
CA VAL A 441 5.43 -6.44 -12.73
C VAL A 441 4.81 -5.81 -11.49
N PHE A 442 3.49 -5.85 -11.41
CA PHE A 442 2.70 -5.33 -10.30
C PHE A 442 1.96 -6.46 -9.61
N TYR A 443 2.00 -6.49 -8.27
CA TYR A 443 1.32 -7.47 -7.45
C TYR A 443 0.20 -6.78 -6.66
N PRO A 444 -0.99 -7.39 -6.55
CA PRO A 444 -1.98 -6.98 -5.56
C PRO A 444 -1.53 -7.41 -4.16
N VAL A 445 -1.90 -6.62 -3.14
CA VAL A 445 -1.62 -6.97 -1.73
C VAL A 445 -2.88 -7.60 -1.11
N PRO A 446 -2.81 -8.82 -0.55
CA PRO A 446 -3.94 -9.44 0.14
C PRO A 446 -4.38 -8.63 1.35
N GLN A 447 -5.70 -8.50 1.58
CA GLN A 447 -6.21 -7.78 2.75
C GLN A 447 -5.75 -8.45 4.06
N LYS A 448 -5.62 -9.78 4.09
CA LYS A 448 -5.09 -10.51 5.26
C LYS A 448 -3.68 -10.06 5.65
N TYR A 449 -2.83 -9.67 4.69
CA TYR A 449 -1.50 -9.12 5.03
C TYR A 449 -1.65 -7.80 5.79
N ILE A 450 -2.54 -6.91 5.33
CA ILE A 450 -2.80 -5.62 5.98
C ILE A 450 -3.34 -5.84 7.39
N HIS A 451 -4.36 -6.69 7.55
CA HIS A 451 -4.90 -7.08 8.85
C HIS A 451 -3.79 -7.57 9.79
N ASN A 452 -2.96 -8.51 9.31
CA ASN A 452 -1.87 -9.10 10.08
C ASN A 452 -0.86 -8.06 10.59
N MET A 453 -0.63 -6.95 9.88
CA MET A 453 0.29 -5.89 10.33
C MET A 453 -0.19 -5.22 11.63
N SER A 454 -1.46 -5.33 11.99
CA SER A 454 -2.00 -4.83 13.25
C SER A 454 -1.93 -5.85 14.39
N THR A 455 -1.70 -7.12 14.09
CA THR A 455 -1.82 -8.22 15.07
C THR A 455 -0.62 -8.38 15.99
N VAL A 456 -0.89 -8.77 17.24
CA VAL A 456 0.12 -9.14 18.24
C VAL A 456 1.04 -10.26 17.73
N GLU A 457 0.49 -11.26 17.04
CA GLU A 457 1.27 -12.37 16.47
C GLU A 457 2.36 -11.87 15.52
N THR A 458 2.11 -10.84 14.71
CA THR A 458 3.17 -10.26 13.86
C THR A 458 4.31 -9.70 14.71
N TRP A 459 3.99 -8.88 15.71
CA TRP A 459 5.01 -8.06 16.38
C TRP A 459 5.68 -8.74 17.56
N ILE A 460 5.00 -9.65 18.26
CA ILE A 460 5.55 -10.39 19.40
C ILE A 460 6.18 -11.72 18.99
N HIS A 461 5.69 -12.35 17.91
CA HIS A 461 6.13 -13.69 17.52
C HIS A 461 6.89 -13.72 16.19
N GLN A 462 6.33 -13.16 15.11
CA GLN A 462 6.93 -13.24 13.77
C GLN A 462 8.17 -12.34 13.63
N VAL A 463 8.05 -11.05 13.96
CA VAL A 463 9.14 -10.06 13.82
C VAL A 463 10.37 -10.41 14.66
N PRO A 464 10.26 -10.78 15.95
CA PRO A 464 11.45 -11.13 16.74
C PRO A 464 12.20 -12.36 16.21
N ARG A 465 11.50 -13.27 15.53
CA ARG A 465 12.06 -14.51 15.00
C ARG A 465 12.64 -14.37 13.59
N TYR A 466 11.94 -13.65 12.72
CA TYR A 466 12.26 -13.56 11.29
C TYR A 466 12.75 -12.17 10.85
N GLY A 467 12.74 -11.18 11.75
CA GLY A 467 13.06 -9.79 11.45
C GLY A 467 12.18 -9.23 10.34
N LEU A 468 12.76 -8.38 9.49
CA LEU A 468 12.06 -7.79 8.35
C LEU A 468 11.48 -8.81 7.37
N ALA A 469 11.90 -10.09 7.37
CA ALA A 469 11.28 -11.11 6.53
C ALA A 469 9.80 -11.34 6.88
N ALA A 470 9.41 -11.14 8.15
CA ALA A 470 8.01 -11.23 8.60
C ALA A 470 7.13 -10.11 8.04
N LEU A 471 7.72 -8.98 7.66
CA LEU A 471 7.01 -7.78 7.20
C LEU A 471 6.94 -7.69 5.67
N ARG A 472 7.58 -8.61 4.94
CA ARG A 472 7.69 -8.50 3.48
C ARG A 472 6.32 -8.64 2.81
N LEU A 473 6.02 -7.70 1.92
CA LEU A 473 4.87 -7.73 1.03
C LEU A 473 4.87 -9.04 0.22
N PRO A 474 3.75 -9.79 0.20
CA PRO A 474 3.68 -11.05 -0.49
C PRO A 474 3.68 -10.86 -2.01
N ARG A 475 4.50 -11.65 -2.71
CA ARG A 475 4.57 -11.68 -4.18
C ARG A 475 3.75 -12.85 -4.71
N LEU A 476 2.48 -12.59 -4.99
CA LEU A 476 1.58 -13.56 -5.62
C LEU A 476 1.78 -13.51 -7.15
N GLU A 477 2.75 -14.29 -7.65
CA GLU A 477 3.17 -14.28 -9.06
C GLU A 477 2.01 -14.65 -10.00
N GLU A 478 1.10 -15.51 -9.56
CA GLU A 478 -0.09 -15.94 -10.29
C GLU A 478 -1.12 -14.81 -10.48
N TRP A 479 -1.19 -13.87 -9.53
CA TRP A 479 -2.07 -12.70 -9.59
C TRP A 479 -1.43 -11.47 -10.24
N ALA A 480 -0.11 -11.52 -10.45
CA ALA A 480 0.64 -10.41 -10.97
C ALA A 480 0.22 -10.02 -12.39
N ILE A 481 0.45 -8.75 -12.71
CA ILE A 481 0.35 -8.27 -14.09
C ILE A 481 1.69 -7.73 -14.55
N MET A 482 1.97 -7.93 -15.84
CA MET A 482 3.07 -7.25 -16.50
C MET A 482 2.49 -6.10 -17.31
N GLN A 483 2.96 -4.90 -17.03
CA GLN A 483 2.57 -3.71 -17.77
C GLN A 483 3.84 -3.03 -18.27
N ARG A 484 3.73 -2.37 -19.43
CA ARG A 484 4.75 -1.43 -19.91
C ARG A 484 4.19 -0.04 -19.72
N ARG A 485 5.08 0.92 -19.47
CA ARG A 485 4.67 2.32 -19.47
C ARG A 485 4.11 2.64 -20.86
N SER A 486 2.87 3.09 -20.93
CA SER A 486 2.30 3.64 -22.17
C SER A 486 3.02 4.94 -22.49
N THR A 487 3.51 5.05 -23.72
CA THR A 487 4.18 6.26 -24.24
C THR A 487 3.27 7.46 -24.28
#